data_AF-A0A966FMA0-F1
#
_entry.id   AF-A0A966FMA0-F1
#
_cell.length_a   1.000
_cell.length_b   1.000
_cell.length_c   1.000
_cell.angle_alpha   90.00
_cell.angle_beta   90.00
_cell.angle_gamma   90.00
#
_symmetry.space_group_name_H-M   'P 1'
#
loop_
_entity.id
_entity.type
_entity.pdbx_description
1 polymer ?
#
loop_
_entity_poly.entity_id
_entity_poly.type
_entity_poly.pdbx_seq_one_letter_code
_entity_poly.pdbx_strand_id
1 'polypeptide(L)'
;MLRLFSVLICLFIMACNASQNATDFQTTKAKNVAEENLVYIYQNRGCPDFSETYKTYGFKIECGTDVFDRLVQQKNLEVVKKIEKHYGKGWFDENFQRFITKQ
;
A
#
# COMPACT_ATOMS: atom_id res chain seq x y z
N MET A 1 42.08 -16.07 19.29
CA MET A 1 40.62 -16.04 19.10
C MET A 1 40.14 -14.58 18.92
N LEU A 2 40.44 -13.92 17.80
CA LEU A 2 40.11 -12.48 17.66
C LEU A 2 39.74 -12.04 16.22
N ARG A 3 39.31 -12.96 15.35
CA ARG A 3 38.96 -12.64 13.94
C ARG A 3 37.51 -12.95 13.54
N LEU A 4 36.73 -13.55 14.45
CA LEU A 4 35.33 -13.93 14.18
C LEU A 4 34.30 -12.86 14.57
N PHE A 5 34.66 -11.88 15.42
CA PHE A 5 33.72 -10.82 15.84
C PHE A 5 33.57 -9.68 14.83
N SER A 6 34.52 -9.50 13.90
CA SER A 6 34.51 -8.34 12.99
C SER A 6 33.59 -8.51 11.77
N VAL A 7 33.21 -9.74 11.42
CA VAL A 7 32.34 -10.01 10.25
C VAL A 7 30.86 -9.85 10.61
N LEU A 8 30.47 -10.17 11.85
CA LEU A 8 29.08 -10.04 12.29
C LEU A 8 28.61 -8.57 12.34
N ILE A 9 29.48 -7.63 12.73
CA ILE A 9 29.12 -6.21 12.87
C ILE A 9 28.86 -5.56 11.49
N CYS A 10 29.61 -5.94 10.45
CA CYS A 10 29.41 -5.38 9.10
C CYS A 10 28.08 -5.79 8.44
N LEU A 11 27.53 -6.96 8.77
CA LEU A 11 26.21 -7.41 8.30
C LEU A 11 25.06 -6.61 8.92
N PHE A 12 25.20 -6.16 10.16
CA PHE A 12 24.17 -5.36 10.83
C PHE A 12 24.07 -3.92 10.29
N ILE A 13 25.19 -3.30 9.91
CA ILE A 13 25.20 -1.90 9.43
C ILE A 13 24.56 -1.79 8.04
N MET A 14 24.79 -2.75 7.14
CA MET A 14 24.15 -2.75 5.82
C MET A 14 22.64 -3.02 5.87
N ALA A 15 22.17 -3.85 6.81
CA ALA A 15 20.74 -4.12 6.99
C ALA A 15 19.96 -2.90 7.52
N CYS A 16 20.54 -2.10 8.42
CA CYS A 16 19.92 -0.87 8.92
C CYS A 16 19.70 0.17 7.81
N ASN A 17 20.71 0.38 6.96
CA ASN A 17 20.61 1.34 5.85
C ASN A 17 19.59 0.90 4.80
N ALA A 18 19.48 -0.41 4.52
CA ALA A 18 18.45 -0.94 3.62
C ALA A 18 17.03 -0.78 4.19
N SER A 19 16.86 -0.98 5.50
CA SER A 19 15.56 -0.84 6.18
C SER A 19 15.08 0.61 6.25
N GLN A 20 15.98 1.56 6.51
CA GLN A 20 15.64 2.99 6.51
C GLN A 20 15.27 3.47 5.10
N ASN A 21 16.07 3.12 4.10
CA ASN A 21 15.78 3.46 2.70
C ASN A 21 14.44 2.89 2.22
N ALA A 22 14.08 1.67 2.62
CA ALA A 22 12.78 1.08 2.28
C ALA A 22 11.61 1.83 2.92
N THR A 23 11.78 2.26 4.17
CA THR A 23 10.77 3.00 4.94
C THR A 23 10.57 4.40 4.37
N ASP A 24 11.66 5.12 4.08
CA ASP A 24 11.64 6.47 3.51
C ASP A 24 11.05 6.48 2.09
N PHE A 25 11.35 5.45 1.30
CA PHE A 25 10.79 5.26 -0.03
C PHE A 25 9.28 4.97 0.02
N GLN A 26 8.83 4.11 0.93
CA GLN A 26 7.41 3.83 1.12
C GLN A 26 6.65 5.08 1.59
N THR A 27 7.25 5.87 2.48
CA THR A 27 6.68 7.11 3.01
C THR A 27 6.53 8.16 1.90
N THR A 28 7.51 8.26 1.00
CA THR A 28 7.47 9.17 -0.15
C THR A 28 6.36 8.77 -1.14
N LYS A 29 6.22 7.48 -1.45
CA LYS A 29 5.13 6.98 -2.30
C LYS A 29 3.75 7.30 -1.72
N ALA A 30 3.57 7.04 -0.42
CA ALA A 30 2.30 7.32 0.26
C ALA A 30 1.95 8.81 0.22
N LYS A 31 2.93 9.69 0.41
CA LYS A 31 2.74 11.14 0.29
C LYS A 31 2.29 11.55 -1.12
N ASN A 32 2.97 11.05 -2.15
CA ASN A 32 2.62 11.38 -3.54
C ASN A 32 1.21 10.90 -3.91
N VAL A 33 0.80 9.73 -3.41
CA VAL A 33 -0.57 9.23 -3.61
C VAL A 33 -1.60 10.04 -2.84
N ALA A 34 -1.28 10.51 -1.62
CA ALA A 34 -2.18 11.35 -0.82
C ALA A 34 -2.51 12.69 -1.50
N GLU A 35 -1.56 13.27 -2.25
CA GLU A 35 -1.79 14.49 -3.03
C GLU A 35 -2.89 14.31 -4.10
N GLU A 36 -3.10 13.08 -4.57
CA GLU A 36 -4.12 12.77 -5.58
C GLU A 36 -5.55 12.57 -5.01
N ASN A 37 -5.72 12.55 -3.68
CA ASN A 37 -7.00 12.41 -2.99
C ASN A 37 -7.86 11.23 -3.49
N LEU A 38 -7.23 10.07 -3.66
CA LEU A 38 -7.87 8.90 -4.28
C LEU A 38 -8.79 8.15 -3.32
N VAL A 39 -9.95 7.74 -3.84
CA VAL A 39 -10.94 6.91 -3.13
C VAL A 39 -11.32 5.73 -4.02
N TYR A 40 -11.02 4.52 -3.56
CA TYR A 40 -11.45 3.27 -4.19
C TYR A 40 -12.78 2.83 -3.57
N ILE A 41 -13.76 2.49 -4.40
CA ILE A 41 -15.09 2.06 -3.92
C ILE A 41 -15.20 0.55 -3.98
N TYR A 42 -15.21 -0.13 -2.84
CA TYR A 42 -15.40 -1.58 -2.78
C TYR A 42 -16.86 -1.96 -2.99
N GLN A 43 -17.15 -2.70 -4.06
CA GLN A 43 -18.48 -3.15 -4.45
C GLN A 43 -18.61 -4.67 -4.27
N ASN A 44 -19.07 -5.12 -3.10
CA ASN A 44 -19.35 -6.54 -2.85
C ASN A 44 -20.54 -6.69 -1.89
N ARG A 45 -21.20 -7.85 -1.90
CA ARG A 45 -22.20 -8.22 -0.87
C ARG A 45 -21.47 -8.51 0.44
N GLY A 46 -21.35 -7.47 1.27
CA GLY A 46 -20.58 -7.51 2.52
C GLY A 46 -19.41 -6.55 2.42
N CYS A 47 -19.52 -5.44 3.14
CA CYS A 47 -18.46 -4.45 3.32
C CYS A 47 -17.57 -4.91 4.48
N PRO A 48 -16.32 -5.35 4.23
CA PRO A 48 -15.41 -5.64 5.32
C PRO A 48 -14.94 -4.34 5.98
N ASP A 49 -14.44 -4.44 7.20
CA ASP A 49 -13.74 -3.33 7.82
C ASP A 49 -12.39 -3.14 7.12
N PHE A 50 -12.10 -1.91 6.70
CA PHE A 50 -10.81 -1.55 6.11
C PHE A 50 -9.87 -0.94 7.14
N SER A 51 -8.58 -1.26 7.00
CA SER A 51 -7.52 -0.54 7.70
C SER A 51 -7.51 0.93 7.29
N GLU A 52 -6.83 1.77 8.07
CA GLU A 52 -6.67 3.19 7.74
C GLU A 52 -5.69 3.38 6.56
N THR A 53 -6.07 2.90 5.37
CA THR A 53 -5.23 2.87 4.15
C THR A 53 -4.68 4.24 3.79
N TYR A 54 -5.39 5.31 4.14
CA TYR A 54 -4.93 6.67 3.89
C TYR A 54 -3.65 6.99 4.68
N LYS A 55 -3.54 6.55 5.93
CA LYS A 55 -2.37 6.81 6.78
C LYS A 55 -1.13 6.06 6.31
N THR A 56 -1.31 4.86 5.75
CA THR A 56 -0.19 3.97 5.39
C THR A 56 0.17 4.04 3.90
N TYR A 57 -0.81 4.26 3.03
CA TYR A 57 -0.68 4.15 1.57
C TYR A 57 -1.19 5.37 0.79
N GLY A 58 -1.76 6.37 1.45
CA GLY A 58 -2.17 7.63 0.83
C GLY A 58 -3.51 7.63 0.10
N PHE A 59 -4.29 6.53 0.11
CA PHE A 59 -5.61 6.47 -0.52
C PHE A 59 -6.67 5.92 0.44
N LYS A 60 -7.95 6.20 0.19
CA LYS A 60 -9.07 5.66 0.98
C LYS A 60 -9.76 4.52 0.28
N ILE A 61 -10.32 3.61 1.06
CA ILE A 61 -11.30 2.63 0.59
C ILE A 61 -12.63 2.93 1.26
N GLU A 62 -13.69 3.03 0.46
CA GLU A 62 -15.06 3.22 0.92
C GLU A 62 -15.95 2.11 0.38
N CYS A 63 -17.01 1.76 1.10
CA CYS A 63 -17.96 0.76 0.62
C CYS A 63 -19.05 1.38 -0.25
N GLY A 64 -19.24 0.78 -1.42
CA GLY A 64 -20.38 1.05 -2.29
C GLY A 64 -21.58 0.20 -1.90
N THR A 65 -22.77 0.76 -2.05
CA THR A 65 -24.05 0.07 -1.76
C THR A 65 -24.55 -0.77 -2.93
N ASP A 66 -24.10 -0.47 -4.15
CA ASP A 66 -24.47 -1.21 -5.36
C ASP A 66 -23.31 -2.09 -5.82
N VAL A 67 -23.60 -3.36 -6.06
CA VAL A 67 -22.62 -4.41 -6.37
C VAL A 67 -22.19 -4.36 -7.85
N PHE A 68 -22.93 -3.65 -8.71
CA PHE A 68 -22.71 -3.66 -10.17
C PHE A 68 -22.95 -2.30 -10.86
N ASP A 69 -22.33 -1.23 -10.37
CA ASP A 69 -22.28 0.04 -11.10
C ASP A 69 -21.04 0.12 -12.02
N ARG A 70 -21.27 0.10 -13.34
CA ARG A 70 -20.21 0.21 -14.36
C ARG A 70 -19.40 1.50 -14.24
N LEU A 71 -20.02 2.62 -13.86
CA LEU A 71 -19.32 3.90 -13.69
C LEU A 71 -18.36 3.82 -12.50
N VAL A 72 -18.76 3.15 -11.42
CA VAL A 72 -17.89 2.91 -10.26
C VAL A 72 -16.72 2.00 -10.64
N GLN A 73 -16.96 0.93 -11.40
CA GLN A 73 -15.89 0.06 -11.89
C GLN A 73 -14.87 0.84 -12.74
N GLN A 74 -15.33 1.69 -13.66
CA GLN A 74 -14.44 2.54 -14.46
C GLN A 74 -13.63 3.52 -13.59
N LYS A 75 -14.27 4.16 -12.61
CA LYS A 75 -13.57 5.04 -11.65
C LYS A 75 -12.52 4.27 -10.85
N ASN A 76 -12.85 3.08 -10.36
CA ASN A 76 -11.91 2.23 -9.63
C ASN A 76 -10.72 1.83 -10.49
N LEU A 77 -10.91 1.50 -11.77
CA LEU A 77 -9.81 1.21 -12.68
C LEU A 77 -8.86 2.40 -12.81
N GLU A 78 -9.38 3.62 -12.92
CA GLU A 78 -8.55 4.83 -12.97
C GLU A 78 -7.84 5.11 -11.64
N VAL A 79 -8.50 4.88 -10.51
CA VAL A 79 -7.90 4.97 -9.18
C VAL A 79 -6.75 3.97 -9.03
N VAL A 80 -6.96 2.71 -9.41
CA VAL A 80 -5.92 1.67 -9.34
C VAL A 80 -4.73 2.04 -10.22
N LYS A 81 -4.94 2.50 -11.46
CA LYS A 81 -3.84 2.96 -12.34
C LYS A 81 -3.01 4.07 -11.69
N LYS A 82 -3.65 5.03 -11.02
CA LYS A 82 -2.95 6.13 -10.33
C LYS A 82 -2.14 5.63 -9.15
N ILE A 83 -2.69 4.72 -8.33
CA ILE A 83 -1.94 4.09 -7.24
C ILE A 83 -0.73 3.31 -7.79
N GLU A 84 -0.94 2.49 -8.82
CA GLU A 84 0.10 1.66 -9.43
C GLU A 84 1.20 2.47 -10.12
N LYS A 85 0.91 3.69 -10.57
CA LYS A 85 1.93 4.62 -11.08
C LYS A 85 3.02 4.91 -10.05
N HIS A 86 2.69 4.93 -8.76
CA HIS A 86 3.62 5.20 -7.66
C HIS A 86 4.17 3.92 -7.02
N TYR A 87 3.33 2.89 -6.86
CA TYR A 87 3.71 1.67 -6.16
C TYR A 87 4.29 0.56 -7.06
N GLY A 88 3.92 0.54 -8.34
CA GLY A 88 4.24 -0.52 -9.30
C GLY A 88 2.98 -1.24 -9.82
N LYS A 89 3.02 -1.71 -11.07
CA LYS A 89 1.93 -2.47 -11.69
C LYS A 89 1.64 -3.76 -10.90
N GLY A 90 0.37 -4.07 -10.65
CA GLY A 90 -0.08 -5.25 -9.89
C GLY A 90 -0.06 -5.07 -8.38
N TRP A 91 0.55 -3.99 -7.87
CA TRP A 91 0.75 -3.81 -6.43
C TRP A 91 -0.56 -3.72 -5.66
N PHE A 92 -1.60 -3.11 -6.23
CA PHE A 92 -2.89 -2.94 -5.55
C PHE A 92 -3.54 -4.29 -5.25
N ASP A 93 -3.63 -5.17 -6.25
CA ASP A 93 -4.23 -6.49 -6.12
C ASP A 93 -3.43 -7.39 -5.18
N GLU A 94 -2.10 -7.37 -5.28
CA GLU A 94 -1.18 -8.14 -4.42
C GLU A 94 -1.32 -7.77 -2.93
N ASN A 95 -1.67 -6.51 -2.64
CA ASN A 95 -1.77 -6.00 -1.28
C ASN A 95 -3.22 -5.90 -0.78
N PHE A 96 -4.23 -6.24 -1.61
CA PHE A 96 -5.63 -6.00 -1.29
C PHE A 96 -6.06 -6.60 0.06
N GLN A 97 -5.61 -7.82 0.36
CA GLN A 97 -5.91 -8.49 1.64
C GLN A 97 -5.36 -7.74 2.86
N ARG A 98 -4.26 -6.99 2.71
CA ARG A 98 -3.68 -6.17 3.80
C ARG A 98 -4.51 -4.93 4.10
N PHE A 99 -5.39 -4.53 3.17
CA PHE A 99 -6.28 -3.39 3.38
C PHE A 99 -7.47 -3.76 4.26
N ILE A 100 -7.74 -5.04 4.49
CA ILE A 100 -8.88 -5.51 5.28
C ILE A 100 -8.44 -5.78 6.73
N THR A 101 -9.08 -5.11 7.68
CA THR A 101 -8.88 -5.32 9.12
C THR A 101 -9.72 -6.51 9.60
N LYS A 102 -9.21 -7.72 9.33
CA LYS A 102 -9.77 -9.05 9.69
C LYS A 102 -11.04 -9.49 8.94
N GLN A 103 -11.03 -10.77 8.57
CA GLN A 103 -12.21 -11.63 8.47
C GLN A 103 -12.50 -12.24 9.85
#